data_AF-A0A1A7YP81-F1
#
_entry.id   AF-A0A1A7YP81-F1
#
_cell.length_a   1.000
_cell.length_b   1.000
_cell.length_c   1.000
_cell.angle_alpha   90.00
_cell.angle_beta   90.00
_cell.angle_gamma   90.00
#
_symmetry.space_group_name_H-M   'P 1'
#
loop_
_entity.id
_entity.type
_entity.pdbx_description
1 polymer ?
#
loop_
_entity_poly.entity_id
_entity_poly.type
_entity_poly.pdbx_seq_one_letter_code
_entity_poly.pdbx_strand_id
1 'polypeptide(L)'
;MLLHAQSQGVIDGSPCGTTVTAYISVELEVLEEDYHEYVELEGHNVDKKCHLVQRDGQMVISTVTTVGQEETEESVSYPMSVLRGLVTEGSSLLMMRLIALRQKLPKNMSFISLDQRLQTSHTTFNELGLKQLEVGGDVLEGIGVQRTVHCGEDTPAVWQCYLLDDGHLASRMQVGSPVTMKLVQLPPKTEKSLEKIPLAWEEDLQMVSEFSDRKEELKADHASYLRQHPEIRALLSDFLLSLLLRKPDNVFQFAREYFLPFAPRRFPE
;
A
#
# COMPACT_ATOMS: atom_id res chain seq x y z
N MET A 1 -7.45 -0.80 -3.41
CA MET A 1 -6.68 0.18 -4.22
C MET A 1 -6.06 -0.58 -5.38
N LEU A 2 -6.22 -0.11 -6.61
CA LEU A 2 -5.51 -0.68 -7.76
C LEU A 2 -4.16 0.01 -7.92
N LEU A 3 -3.08 -0.77 -7.91
CA LEU A 3 -1.77 -0.36 -8.38
C LEU A 3 -1.53 -0.98 -9.75
N HIS A 4 -1.03 -0.17 -10.67
CA HIS A 4 -0.48 -0.64 -11.94
C HIS A 4 0.85 0.06 -12.19
N ALA A 5 1.89 -0.72 -12.48
CA ALA A 5 3.21 -0.22 -12.81
C ALA A 5 3.79 -1.02 -13.97
N GLN A 6 4.42 -0.32 -14.90
CA GLN A 6 5.03 -0.94 -16.07
C GLN A 6 6.36 -0.28 -16.39
N SER A 7 7.34 -1.08 -16.75
CA SER A 7 8.64 -0.67 -17.30
C SER A 7 8.89 -1.47 -18.57
N GLN A 8 9.26 -0.78 -19.65
CA GLN A 8 9.64 -1.41 -20.92
C GLN A 8 10.94 -0.78 -21.39
N GLY A 9 11.80 -1.60 -21.98
CA GLY A 9 13.10 -1.18 -22.47
C GLY A 9 13.61 -2.12 -23.55
N VAL A 10 14.79 -1.77 -24.07
CA VAL A 10 15.49 -2.56 -25.07
C VAL A 10 16.93 -2.74 -24.60
N ILE A 11 17.41 -3.98 -24.57
CA ILE A 11 18.80 -4.35 -24.25
C ILE A 11 19.38 -4.97 -25.52
N ASP A 12 20.42 -4.36 -26.09
CA ASP A 12 21.08 -4.86 -27.32
C ASP A 12 20.14 -5.13 -28.51
N GLY A 13 19.04 -4.37 -28.61
CA GLY A 13 18.01 -4.56 -29.64
C GLY A 13 16.87 -5.50 -29.24
N SER A 14 17.01 -6.24 -28.15
CA SER A 14 16.00 -7.14 -27.60
C SER A 14 15.07 -6.44 -26.62
N PRO A 15 13.74 -6.57 -26.76
CA PRO A 15 12.80 -5.99 -25.81
C PRO A 15 12.85 -6.71 -24.45
N CYS A 16 12.64 -5.94 -23.40
CA CYS A 16 12.49 -6.44 -22.04
C CYS A 16 11.50 -5.57 -21.27
N GLY A 17 10.93 -6.11 -20.21
CA GLY A 17 10.01 -5.35 -19.39
C GLY A 17 9.54 -6.05 -18.15
N THR A 18 8.89 -5.27 -17.30
CA THR A 18 8.21 -5.73 -16.11
C THR A 18 6.86 -5.02 -16.02
N THR A 19 5.80 -5.76 -15.74
CA THR A 19 4.45 -5.24 -15.47
C THR A 19 3.98 -5.81 -14.14
N VAL A 20 3.41 -4.95 -13.30
CA VAL A 20 2.82 -5.32 -12.01
C VAL A 20 1.44 -4.70 -11.92
N THR A 21 0.43 -5.52 -11.68
CA THR A 21 -0.94 -5.08 -11.39
C THR A 21 -1.36 -5.69 -10.08
N ALA A 22 -1.74 -4.89 -9.09
CA ALA A 22 -2.06 -5.39 -7.76
C ALA A 22 -3.28 -4.70 -7.16
N TYR A 23 -4.15 -5.48 -6.54
CA TYR A 23 -5.26 -5.01 -5.71
C TYR A 23 -4.83 -5.08 -4.25
N ILE A 24 -4.68 -3.90 -3.64
CA ILE A 24 -4.07 -3.74 -2.31
C ILE A 24 -5.06 -3.02 -1.38
N SER A 25 -5.23 -3.51 -0.15
CA SER A 25 -6.05 -2.87 0.88
C SER A 25 -5.41 -1.58 1.42
N VAL A 26 -6.10 -0.85 2.28
CA VAL A 26 -5.53 0.35 2.92
C VAL A 26 -4.48 0.01 3.98
N GLU A 27 -4.49 -1.23 4.47
CA GLU A 27 -3.49 -1.83 5.37
C GLU A 27 -2.26 -2.38 4.63
N LEU A 28 -2.13 -2.12 3.32
CA LEU A 28 -1.11 -2.68 2.42
C LEU A 28 -1.18 -4.21 2.24
N GLU A 29 -2.31 -4.83 2.56
CA GLU A 29 -2.53 -6.25 2.32
C GLU A 29 -2.84 -6.49 0.84
N VAL A 30 -2.19 -7.47 0.23
CA VAL A 30 -2.38 -7.82 -1.17
C VAL A 30 -3.54 -8.79 -1.28
N LEU A 31 -4.58 -8.42 -2.02
CA LEU A 31 -5.76 -9.24 -2.30
C LEU A 31 -5.53 -10.12 -3.54
N GLU A 32 -4.93 -9.52 -4.56
CA GLU A 32 -4.57 -10.16 -5.83
C GLU A 32 -3.42 -9.38 -6.48
N GLU A 33 -2.47 -10.08 -7.11
CA GLU A 33 -1.34 -9.48 -7.83
C GLU A 33 -0.95 -10.32 -9.04
N ASP A 34 -0.85 -9.66 -10.18
CA ASP A 34 -0.24 -10.17 -11.41
C ASP A 34 1.12 -9.49 -11.62
N TYR A 35 2.16 -10.30 -11.69
CA TYR A 35 3.52 -9.90 -12.02
C TYR A 35 3.94 -10.57 -13.33
N HIS A 36 4.49 -9.80 -14.26
CA HIS A 36 5.03 -10.30 -15.51
C HIS A 36 6.40 -9.65 -15.77
N GLU A 37 7.40 -10.46 -16.03
CA GLU A 37 8.74 -10.04 -16.43
C GLU A 37 9.18 -10.81 -17.66
N TYR A 38 9.76 -10.13 -18.63
CA TYR A 38 10.22 -10.76 -19.86
C TYR A 38 11.51 -10.12 -20.39
N VAL A 39 12.31 -10.94 -21.07
CA VAL A 39 13.54 -10.56 -21.76
C VAL A 39 13.67 -11.42 -23.01
N GLU A 40 13.74 -10.78 -24.19
CA GLU A 40 13.81 -11.48 -25.49
C GLU A 40 15.23 -11.49 -26.09
N LEU A 41 16.23 -11.95 -25.34
CA LEU A 41 17.62 -12.01 -25.81
C LEU A 41 17.83 -13.13 -26.84
N GLU A 42 18.68 -12.88 -27.84
CA GLU A 42 19.03 -13.91 -28.84
C GLU A 42 19.52 -15.21 -28.16
N GLY A 43 18.75 -16.28 -28.33
CA GLY A 43 19.02 -17.61 -27.77
C GLY A 43 18.68 -17.80 -26.29
N HIS A 44 18.22 -16.76 -25.57
CA HIS A 44 17.97 -16.78 -24.12
C HIS A 44 16.70 -15.99 -23.76
N ASN A 45 15.60 -16.29 -24.45
CA ASN A 45 14.30 -15.71 -24.11
C ASN A 45 13.84 -16.23 -22.75
N VAL A 46 13.47 -15.32 -21.85
CA VAL A 46 12.89 -15.64 -20.55
C VAL A 46 11.58 -14.86 -20.41
N ASP A 47 10.48 -15.55 -20.12
CA ASP A 47 9.17 -14.99 -19.78
C ASP A 47 8.73 -15.57 -18.45
N LYS A 48 8.50 -14.73 -17.46
CA LYS A 48 8.07 -15.12 -16.11
C LYS A 48 6.78 -14.42 -15.76
N LYS A 49 5.73 -15.19 -15.51
CA LYS A 49 4.43 -14.73 -15.06
C LYS A 49 4.13 -15.30 -13.68
N CYS A 50 3.77 -14.46 -12.73
CA CYS A 50 3.40 -14.85 -11.38
C CYS A 50 2.04 -14.24 -11.05
N HIS A 51 1.14 -15.05 -10.51
CA HIS A 51 -0.19 -14.66 -10.09
C HIS A 51 -0.36 -15.04 -8.62
N LEU A 52 -0.78 -14.08 -7.80
CA LEU A 52 -1.09 -14.23 -6.39
C LEU A 52 -2.55 -13.86 -6.17
N VAL A 53 -3.28 -14.68 -5.42
CA VAL A 53 -4.69 -14.39 -5.12
C VAL A 53 -5.10 -14.97 -3.77
N GLN A 54 -5.85 -14.21 -2.99
CA GLN A 54 -6.49 -14.71 -1.78
C GLN A 54 -7.72 -15.58 -2.12
N ARG A 55 -7.73 -16.83 -1.65
CA ARG A 55 -8.86 -17.76 -1.79
C ARG A 55 -9.00 -18.60 -0.52
N ASP A 56 -10.21 -18.66 0.03
CA ASP A 56 -10.56 -19.52 1.18
C ASP A 56 -9.59 -19.37 2.40
N GLY A 57 -9.17 -18.13 2.68
CA GLY A 57 -8.23 -17.84 3.78
C GLY A 57 -6.78 -18.25 3.52
N GLN A 58 -6.44 -18.59 2.27
CA GLN A 58 -5.09 -18.88 1.80
C GLN A 58 -4.67 -17.84 0.75
N MET A 59 -3.37 -17.58 0.65
CA MET A 59 -2.77 -16.95 -0.51
C MET A 59 -2.30 -18.05 -1.45
N VAL A 60 -2.90 -18.14 -2.63
CA VAL A 60 -2.49 -19.06 -3.70
C VAL A 60 -1.56 -18.32 -4.64
N ILE A 61 -0.41 -18.90 -4.93
CA ILE A 61 0.63 -18.32 -5.78
C ILE A 61 0.92 -19.32 -6.89
N SER A 62 0.88 -18.87 -8.14
CA SER A 62 1.25 -19.67 -9.31
C SER A 62 2.22 -18.91 -10.19
N THR A 63 3.35 -19.53 -10.52
CA THR A 63 4.36 -18.97 -11.41
C THR A 63 4.57 -19.86 -12.62
N VAL A 64 4.54 -19.26 -13.80
CA VAL A 64 4.93 -19.89 -15.07
C VAL A 64 6.20 -19.20 -15.55
N THR A 65 7.26 -19.97 -15.77
CA THR A 65 8.52 -19.48 -16.34
C THR A 65 8.81 -20.24 -17.64
N THR A 66 8.86 -19.51 -18.75
CA THR A 66 9.23 -20.01 -20.06
C THR A 66 10.65 -19.56 -20.38
N VAL A 67 11.56 -20.52 -20.61
CA VAL A 67 12.94 -20.28 -21.05
C VAL A 67 13.14 -20.94 -22.40
N GLY A 68 13.25 -20.14 -23.46
CA GLY A 68 13.29 -20.63 -24.83
C GLY A 68 12.01 -21.41 -25.20
N GLN A 69 12.11 -22.74 -25.28
CA GLN A 69 10.97 -23.63 -25.56
C GLN A 69 10.52 -24.42 -24.31
N GLU A 70 11.26 -24.33 -23.22
CA GLU A 70 10.95 -25.04 -21.97
C GLU A 70 10.02 -24.17 -21.12
N GLU A 71 8.98 -24.79 -20.59
CA GLU A 71 8.04 -24.14 -19.68
C GLU A 71 8.02 -24.89 -18.36
N THR A 72 8.08 -24.13 -17.27
CA THR A 72 8.04 -24.63 -15.90
C THR A 72 6.93 -23.93 -15.15
N GLU A 73 6.15 -24.71 -14.40
CA GLU A 73 5.04 -24.20 -13.59
C GLU A 73 5.27 -24.61 -12.13
N GLU A 74 5.13 -23.64 -11.23
CA GLU A 74 5.22 -23.83 -9.79
C GLU A 74 3.99 -23.23 -9.13
N SER A 75 3.43 -23.92 -8.15
CA SER A 75 2.33 -23.39 -7.35
C SER A 75 2.47 -23.75 -5.88
N VAL A 76 2.27 -22.75 -5.03
CA VAL A 76 2.29 -22.88 -3.57
C VAL A 76 1.09 -22.18 -2.97
N SER A 77 0.74 -22.58 -1.75
CA SER A 77 -0.36 -21.99 -1.01
C SER A 77 0.03 -21.80 0.46
N TYR A 78 -0.30 -20.64 1.02
CA TYR A 78 0.03 -20.26 2.38
C TYR A 78 -1.20 -19.77 3.13
N PRO A 79 -1.38 -20.16 4.41
CA PRO A 79 -2.43 -19.57 5.23
C PRO A 79 -2.20 -18.07 5.41
N MET A 80 -3.25 -17.26 5.24
CA MET A 80 -3.16 -15.81 5.44
C MET A 80 -2.69 -15.44 6.86
N SER A 81 -2.94 -16.30 7.85
CA SER A 81 -2.46 -16.12 9.22
C SER A 81 -0.93 -16.08 9.34
N VAL A 82 -0.20 -16.75 8.44
CA VAL A 82 1.28 -16.76 8.40
C VAL A 82 1.83 -15.60 7.57
N LEU A 83 1.05 -15.09 6.61
CA LEU A 83 1.45 -14.01 5.70
C LEU A 83 1.04 -12.61 6.18
N ARG A 84 0.72 -12.46 7.46
CA ARG A 84 0.33 -11.16 8.00
C ARG A 84 1.47 -10.15 7.84
N GLY A 85 1.23 -9.11 7.04
CA GLY A 85 2.24 -8.10 6.71
C GLY A 85 3.16 -8.49 5.54
N LEU A 86 2.70 -9.40 4.67
CA LEU A 86 3.38 -9.74 3.43
C LEU A 86 3.52 -8.51 2.52
N VAL A 87 4.74 -8.28 2.04
CA VAL A 87 5.08 -7.28 1.03
C VAL A 87 5.51 -8.00 -0.25
N THR A 88 4.76 -7.75 -1.32
CA THR A 88 4.96 -8.25 -2.69
C THR A 88 5.53 -7.15 -3.58
N GLU A 89 5.62 -7.37 -4.90
CA GLU A 89 6.15 -6.35 -5.80
C GLU A 89 5.27 -5.10 -5.81
N GLY A 90 3.95 -5.25 -5.89
CA GLY A 90 2.99 -4.14 -5.90
C GLY A 90 3.02 -3.34 -4.60
N SER A 91 2.91 -3.99 -3.44
CA SER A 91 2.94 -3.26 -2.16
C SER A 91 4.31 -2.66 -1.86
N SER A 92 5.41 -3.26 -2.34
CA SER A 92 6.74 -2.66 -2.23
C SER A 92 6.88 -1.36 -3.04
N LEU A 93 6.26 -1.28 -4.23
CA LEU A 93 6.27 -0.07 -5.05
C LEU A 93 5.53 1.08 -4.36
N LEU A 94 4.37 0.81 -3.76
CA LEU A 94 3.67 1.80 -2.93
C LEU A 94 4.51 2.26 -1.75
N MET A 95 5.18 1.31 -1.08
CA MET A 95 6.01 1.60 0.07
C MET A 95 7.18 2.51 -0.31
N MET A 96 7.93 2.18 -1.36
CA MET A 96 9.05 3.00 -1.85
C MET A 96 8.58 4.39 -2.29
N ARG A 97 7.43 4.49 -2.96
CA ARG A 97 6.82 5.77 -3.33
C ARG A 97 6.47 6.61 -2.10
N LEU A 98 5.89 6.00 -1.07
CA LEU A 98 5.56 6.70 0.17
C LEU A 98 6.81 7.17 0.91
N ILE A 99 7.86 6.34 0.97
CA ILE A 99 9.16 6.69 1.57
C ILE A 99 9.73 7.93 0.87
N ALA A 100 9.73 7.95 -0.47
CA ALA A 100 10.22 9.08 -1.25
C ALA A 100 9.39 10.36 -0.99
N LEU A 101 8.07 10.28 -1.10
CA LEU A 101 7.16 11.42 -0.86
C LEU A 101 7.26 12.00 0.55
N ARG A 102 7.54 11.16 1.54
CA ARG A 102 7.67 11.57 2.94
C ARG A 102 9.10 11.93 3.34
N GLN A 103 10.08 11.60 2.48
CA GLN A 103 11.52 11.68 2.77
C GLN A 103 11.86 11.14 4.16
N LYS A 104 11.21 10.02 4.51
CA LYS A 104 11.32 9.43 5.85
C LYS A 104 11.25 7.93 5.77
N LEU A 105 12.35 7.29 6.14
CA LEU A 105 12.46 5.85 6.29
C LEU A 105 12.68 5.50 7.77
N PRO A 106 11.78 4.73 8.41
CA PRO A 106 12.04 4.17 9.73
C PRO A 106 13.28 3.27 9.71
N LYS A 107 14.08 3.31 10.78
CA LYS A 107 15.23 2.39 10.93
C LYS A 107 14.75 0.95 11.08
N ASN A 108 15.49 0.00 10.50
CA ASN A 108 15.25 -1.44 10.61
C ASN A 108 13.88 -1.89 10.08
N MET A 109 13.43 -1.27 9.00
CA MET A 109 12.15 -1.59 8.37
C MET A 109 12.24 -2.95 7.65
N SER A 110 11.52 -3.95 8.18
CA SER A 110 11.53 -5.33 7.71
C SER A 110 10.11 -5.89 7.64
N PHE A 111 9.79 -6.63 6.58
CA PHE A 111 8.49 -7.24 6.35
C PHE A 111 8.64 -8.67 5.87
N ILE A 112 7.58 -9.47 6.00
CA ILE A 112 7.49 -10.76 5.35
C ILE A 112 7.49 -10.53 3.84
N SER A 113 8.21 -11.37 3.10
CA SER A 113 8.22 -11.35 1.63
C SER A 113 8.34 -12.78 1.11
N LEU A 114 8.28 -12.93 -0.20
CA LEU A 114 8.51 -14.20 -0.88
C LEU A 114 9.83 -14.11 -1.64
N ASP A 115 10.64 -15.15 -1.55
CA ASP A 115 11.85 -15.24 -2.35
C ASP A 115 11.55 -15.73 -3.78
N GLN A 116 12.59 -15.86 -4.60
CA GLN A 116 12.48 -16.31 -5.98
C GLN A 116 11.95 -17.75 -6.15
N ARG A 117 11.97 -18.55 -5.07
CA ARG A 117 11.46 -19.93 -5.00
C ARG A 117 10.08 -20.00 -4.34
N LEU A 118 9.41 -18.85 -4.20
CA LEU A 118 8.11 -18.68 -3.56
C LEU A 118 8.09 -19.07 -2.09
N GLN A 119 9.26 -19.14 -1.42
CA GLN A 119 9.33 -19.44 0.00
C GLN A 119 9.22 -18.17 0.84
N THR A 120 8.64 -18.31 2.04
CA THR A 120 8.53 -17.20 2.97
C THR A 120 9.90 -16.77 3.47
N SER A 121 10.16 -15.48 3.33
CA SER A 121 11.39 -14.83 3.74
C SER A 121 11.08 -13.45 4.29
N HIS A 122 12.04 -12.54 4.26
CA HIS A 122 11.88 -11.15 4.64
C HIS A 122 12.49 -10.21 3.62
N THR A 123 11.90 -9.02 3.52
CA THR A 123 12.42 -7.89 2.75
C THR A 123 12.74 -6.75 3.69
N THR A 124 13.87 -6.08 3.46
CA THR A 124 14.28 -4.88 4.19
C THR A 124 14.37 -3.68 3.28
N PHE A 125 14.20 -2.49 3.84
CA PHE A 125 14.32 -1.21 3.14
C PHE A 125 15.36 -0.33 3.82
N ASN A 126 16.29 0.21 3.05
CA ASN A 126 17.35 1.10 3.52
C ASN A 126 17.43 2.37 2.66
N GLU A 127 17.82 3.47 3.27
CA GLU A 127 18.02 4.75 2.57
C GLU A 127 19.38 4.72 1.85
N LEU A 128 19.39 5.15 0.58
CA LEU A 128 20.62 5.33 -0.21
C LEU A 128 21.06 6.80 -0.31
N GLY A 129 20.20 7.73 0.12
CA GLY A 129 20.41 9.17 0.00
C GLY A 129 20.04 9.70 -1.38
N LEU A 130 20.49 10.92 -1.66
CA LEU A 130 20.14 11.66 -2.86
C LEU A 130 21.14 11.37 -3.99
N LYS A 131 20.65 11.31 -5.22
CA LYS A 131 21.47 11.10 -6.42
C LYS A 131 20.99 11.98 -7.56
N GLN A 132 21.92 12.61 -8.26
CA GLN A 132 21.61 13.33 -9.49
C GLN A 132 21.34 12.36 -10.64
N LEU A 133 20.22 12.55 -11.34
CA LEU A 133 19.71 11.73 -12.42
C LEU A 133 19.46 12.60 -13.65
N GLU A 134 19.87 12.13 -14.82
CA GLU A 134 19.57 12.78 -16.09
C GLU A 134 18.27 12.20 -16.67
N VAL A 135 17.25 13.04 -16.84
CA VAL A 135 15.92 12.67 -17.34
C VAL A 135 15.47 13.72 -18.34
N GLY A 136 15.21 13.33 -19.60
CA GLY A 136 14.76 14.27 -20.63
C GLY A 136 15.74 15.40 -20.96
N GLY A 137 17.03 15.26 -20.61
CA GLY A 137 18.06 16.29 -20.76
C GLY A 137 18.18 17.24 -19.56
N ASP A 138 17.29 17.12 -18.57
CA ASP A 138 17.39 17.84 -17.30
C ASP A 138 18.10 16.98 -16.24
N VAL A 139 18.76 17.64 -15.29
CA VAL A 139 19.35 17.00 -14.13
C VAL A 139 18.42 17.17 -12.93
N LEU A 140 17.88 16.06 -12.43
CA LEU A 140 16.94 15.99 -11.32
C LEU A 140 17.55 15.25 -10.14
N GLU A 141 17.11 15.59 -8.94
CA GLU A 141 17.51 14.87 -7.73
C GLU A 141 16.54 13.71 -7.46
N GLY A 142 17.09 12.52 -7.32
CA GLY A 142 16.35 11.30 -6.97
C GLY A 142 16.63 10.86 -5.54
N ILE A 143 15.58 10.50 -4.82
CA ILE A 143 15.61 9.93 -3.48
C ILE A 143 15.81 8.41 -3.59
N GLY A 144 16.95 7.94 -3.10
CA GLY A 144 17.36 6.55 -3.22
C GLY A 144 16.82 5.66 -2.09
N VAL A 145 16.21 4.55 -2.49
CA VAL A 145 15.75 3.47 -1.60
C VAL A 145 16.35 2.15 -2.08
N GLN A 146 16.99 1.43 -1.16
CA GLN A 146 17.43 0.06 -1.38
C GLN A 146 16.39 -0.89 -0.81
N ARG A 147 15.95 -1.87 -1.59
CA ARG A 147 15.18 -3.02 -1.14
C ARG A 147 16.08 -4.25 -1.18
N THR A 148 16.09 -5.03 -0.11
CA THR A 148 16.84 -6.30 -0.04
C THR A 148 15.87 -7.42 0.27
N VAL A 149 15.74 -8.39 -0.64
CA VAL A 149 14.93 -9.61 -0.46
C VAL A 149 15.88 -10.75 -0.10
N HIS A 150 15.70 -11.31 1.08
CA HIS A 150 16.53 -12.41 1.58
C HIS A 150 16.04 -13.74 1.01
N CYS A 151 16.92 -14.73 0.87
CA CYS A 151 16.59 -16.03 0.28
C CYS A 151 17.36 -17.14 1.02
N GLY A 152 16.95 -17.50 2.24
CA GLY A 152 17.58 -18.59 2.99
C GLY A 152 19.12 -18.49 3.08
N GLU A 153 19.81 -19.52 2.57
CA GLU A 153 21.29 -19.58 2.50
C GLU A 153 21.86 -18.91 1.24
N ASP A 154 21.03 -18.51 0.28
CA ASP A 154 21.46 -17.86 -0.96
C ASP A 154 21.78 -16.38 -0.75
N THR A 155 22.50 -15.81 -1.72
CA THR A 155 22.81 -14.37 -1.73
C THR A 155 21.51 -13.58 -1.90
N PRO A 156 21.24 -12.57 -1.05
CA PRO A 156 20.00 -11.80 -1.13
C PRO A 156 19.95 -10.99 -2.43
N ALA A 157 18.75 -10.88 -3.00
CA ALA A 157 18.50 -10.00 -4.14
C ALA A 157 18.38 -8.56 -3.65
N VAL A 158 19.23 -7.67 -4.17
CA VAL A 158 19.26 -6.26 -3.78
C VAL A 158 18.86 -5.39 -4.95
N TRP A 159 17.88 -4.53 -4.73
CA TRP A 159 17.41 -3.53 -5.69
C TRP A 159 17.73 -2.13 -5.19
N GLN A 160 18.29 -1.30 -6.05
CA GLN A 160 18.47 0.13 -5.81
C GLN A 160 17.52 0.90 -6.72
N CYS A 161 16.59 1.62 -6.09
CA CYS A 161 15.57 2.41 -6.76
C CYS A 161 15.79 3.89 -6.41
N TYR A 162 15.63 4.77 -7.40
CA TYR A 162 15.65 6.22 -7.18
C TYR A 162 14.34 6.82 -7.68
N LEU A 163 13.65 7.54 -6.80
CA LEU A 163 12.36 8.14 -7.06
C LEU A 163 12.47 9.66 -7.02
N LEU A 164 11.70 10.35 -7.85
CA LEU A 164 11.59 11.81 -7.83
C LEU A 164 10.76 12.29 -6.63
N ASP A 165 10.78 13.61 -6.39
CA ASP A 165 10.04 14.27 -5.30
C ASP A 165 8.52 14.14 -5.40
N ASP A 166 8.00 13.88 -6.60
CA ASP A 166 6.59 13.57 -6.90
C ASP A 166 6.25 12.06 -6.82
N GLY A 167 7.25 11.23 -6.48
CA GLY A 167 7.12 9.80 -6.26
C GLY A 167 7.19 8.95 -7.54
N HIS A 168 7.54 9.50 -8.70
CA HIS A 168 7.82 8.69 -9.89
C HIS A 168 9.15 7.94 -9.76
N LEU A 169 9.19 6.68 -10.18
CA LEU A 169 10.42 5.90 -10.25
C LEU A 169 11.26 6.36 -11.45
N ALA A 170 12.43 6.92 -11.20
CA ALA A 170 13.32 7.45 -12.23
C ALA A 170 14.47 6.50 -12.60
N SER A 171 14.89 5.65 -11.67
CA SER A 171 15.92 4.63 -11.92
C SER A 171 15.72 3.39 -11.08
N ARG A 172 15.96 2.21 -11.65
CA ARG A 172 15.97 0.92 -10.95
C ARG A 172 17.11 0.05 -11.47
N MET A 173 17.84 -0.59 -10.56
CA MET A 173 18.90 -1.56 -10.85
C MET A 173 18.88 -2.68 -9.81
N GLN A 174 19.11 -3.92 -10.25
CA GLN A 174 19.47 -5.02 -9.36
C GLN A 174 20.99 -5.06 -9.18
N VAL A 175 21.48 -5.07 -7.94
CA VAL A 175 22.91 -5.15 -7.65
C VAL A 175 23.46 -6.48 -8.20
N GLY A 176 24.53 -6.38 -8.99
CA GLY A 176 25.12 -7.53 -9.70
C GLY A 176 24.61 -7.69 -11.13
N SER A 177 23.50 -7.04 -11.52
CA SER A 177 23.05 -6.98 -12.91
C SER A 177 23.79 -5.86 -13.67
N PRO A 178 24.18 -6.08 -14.94
CA PRO A 178 24.74 -5.03 -15.78
C PRO A 178 23.69 -4.03 -16.27
N VAL A 179 22.39 -4.31 -16.06
CA VAL A 179 21.29 -3.54 -16.63
C VAL A 179 20.75 -2.52 -15.62
N THR A 180 20.52 -1.30 -16.10
CA THR A 180 19.83 -0.24 -15.35
C THR A 180 18.65 0.26 -16.15
N MET A 181 17.46 0.21 -15.55
CA MET A 181 16.29 0.90 -16.08
C MET A 181 16.34 2.36 -15.68
N LYS A 182 16.14 3.26 -16.65
CA LYS A 182 16.13 4.72 -16.45
C LYS A 182 14.92 5.34 -17.14
N LEU A 183 14.35 6.35 -16.48
CA LEU A 183 13.29 7.16 -17.05
C LEU A 183 13.86 8.05 -18.16
N VAL A 184 13.35 7.90 -19.38
CA VAL A 184 13.85 8.62 -20.56
C VAL A 184 13.34 10.06 -20.58
N GLN A 185 12.06 10.26 -20.24
CA GLN A 185 11.40 11.56 -20.22
C GLN A 185 10.47 11.66 -19.02
N LEU A 186 10.31 12.87 -18.48
CA LEU A 186 9.33 13.14 -17.44
C LEU A 186 7.92 12.89 -18.00
N PRO A 187 7.06 12.17 -17.26
CA PRO A 187 5.65 12.13 -17.60
C PRO A 187 5.06 13.55 -17.54
N PRO A 188 4.10 13.88 -18.41
CA PRO A 188 3.46 15.18 -18.38
C PRO A 188 2.88 15.42 -16.99
N LYS A 189 3.25 16.55 -16.37
CA LYS A 189 2.72 16.97 -15.06
C LYS A 189 1.21 17.03 -15.18
N THR A 190 0.54 16.02 -14.64
CA THR A 190 -0.90 16.02 -14.59
C THR A 190 -1.27 16.95 -13.43
N GLU A 191 -1.48 18.23 -13.72
CA GLU A 191 -1.99 19.25 -12.78
C GLU A 191 -3.38 18.93 -12.20
N LYS A 192 -3.90 17.72 -12.44
CA LYS A 192 -5.03 17.25 -11.67
C LYS A 192 -4.51 17.04 -10.25
N SER A 193 -4.74 18.04 -9.40
CA SER A 193 -5.26 17.78 -8.07
C SER A 193 -6.08 16.50 -8.19
N LEU A 194 -5.68 15.43 -7.49
CA LEU A 194 -6.48 14.21 -7.42
C LEU A 194 -7.83 14.65 -6.84
N GLU A 195 -8.71 15.18 -7.68
CA GLU A 195 -10.10 15.38 -7.40
C GLU A 195 -10.53 13.98 -7.03
N LYS A 196 -10.72 13.77 -5.73
CA LYS A 196 -11.18 12.49 -5.22
C LYS A 196 -12.42 12.20 -6.01
N ILE A 197 -12.33 11.26 -6.95
CA ILE A 197 -13.48 10.80 -7.70
C ILE A 197 -14.43 10.30 -6.62
N PRO A 198 -15.62 10.91 -6.46
CA PRO A 198 -16.58 10.44 -5.48
C PRO A 198 -16.83 8.95 -5.78
N LEU A 199 -16.58 8.11 -4.79
CA LEU A 199 -16.89 6.69 -4.90
C LEU A 199 -18.40 6.58 -5.06
N ALA A 200 -18.89 6.14 -6.23
CA ALA A 200 -20.32 5.92 -6.48
C ALA A 200 -20.78 4.64 -5.78
N TRP A 201 -20.58 4.58 -4.46
CA TRP A 201 -20.78 3.38 -3.67
C TRP A 201 -22.25 2.95 -3.61
N GLU A 202 -23.20 3.87 -3.83
CA GLU A 202 -24.62 3.54 -3.90
C GLU A 202 -25.00 2.69 -5.13
N GLU A 203 -24.18 2.69 -6.19
CA GLU A 203 -24.45 1.96 -7.43
C GLU A 203 -23.83 0.55 -7.44
N ASP A 204 -22.87 0.30 -6.55
CA ASP A 204 -22.17 -0.98 -6.42
C ASP A 204 -22.84 -1.86 -5.36
N LEU A 205 -23.41 -2.99 -5.78
CA LEU A 205 -24.10 -3.93 -4.89
C LEU A 205 -23.22 -4.46 -3.76
N GLN A 206 -21.94 -4.70 -4.00
CA GLN A 206 -21.01 -5.19 -2.98
C GLN A 206 -20.76 -4.09 -1.95
N MET A 207 -20.49 -2.86 -2.39
CA MET A 207 -20.24 -1.74 -1.47
C MET A 207 -21.48 -1.36 -0.66
N VAL A 208 -22.68 -1.45 -1.25
CA VAL A 208 -23.94 -1.26 -0.51
C VAL A 208 -24.10 -2.32 0.59
N SER A 209 -23.73 -3.57 0.32
CA SER A 209 -23.75 -4.64 1.33
C SER A 209 -22.78 -4.33 2.47
N GLU A 210 -21.51 -4.07 2.15
CA GLU A 210 -20.46 -3.76 3.13
C GLU A 210 -20.83 -2.53 3.98
N PHE A 211 -21.37 -1.48 3.36
CA PHE A 211 -21.86 -0.30 4.06
C PHE A 211 -23.00 -0.63 5.02
N SER A 212 -23.95 -1.47 4.60
CA SER A 212 -25.11 -1.84 5.41
C SER A 212 -24.68 -2.64 6.63
N ASP A 213 -23.80 -3.63 6.43
CA ASP A 213 -23.25 -4.45 7.51
C ASP A 213 -22.50 -3.58 8.53
N ARG A 214 -21.58 -2.73 8.04
CA ARG A 214 -20.80 -1.84 8.92
C ARG A 214 -21.68 -0.83 9.66
N LYS A 215 -22.73 -0.32 9.02
CA LYS A 215 -23.70 0.58 9.63
C LYS A 215 -24.50 -0.12 10.74
N GLU A 216 -24.89 -1.37 10.54
CA GLU A 216 -25.61 -2.14 11.55
C GLU A 216 -24.71 -2.50 12.74
N GLU A 217 -23.47 -2.91 12.49
CA GLU A 217 -22.44 -3.12 13.51
C GLU A 217 -22.23 -1.86 14.37
N LEU A 218 -21.97 -0.70 13.75
CA LEU A 218 -21.77 0.56 14.46
C LEU A 218 -23.01 0.99 15.27
N LYS A 219 -24.22 0.75 14.75
CA LYS A 219 -25.46 1.00 15.50
C LYS A 219 -25.59 0.08 16.70
N ALA A 220 -25.26 -1.20 16.55
CA ALA A 220 -25.31 -2.18 17.63
C ALA A 220 -24.29 -1.84 18.73
N ASP A 221 -23.09 -1.41 18.34
CA ASP A 221 -22.05 -0.94 19.26
C ASP A 221 -22.50 0.30 20.01
N HIS A 222 -23.03 1.31 19.32
CA HIS A 222 -23.52 2.53 19.96
C HIS A 222 -24.68 2.25 20.92
N ALA A 223 -25.63 1.39 20.52
CA ALA A 223 -26.73 0.97 21.39
C ALA A 223 -26.24 0.17 22.60
N SER A 224 -25.17 -0.60 22.45
CA SER A 224 -24.55 -1.34 23.56
C SER A 224 -23.82 -0.40 24.51
N TYR A 225 -23.07 0.58 23.99
CA TYR A 225 -22.40 1.63 24.78
C TYR A 225 -23.42 2.41 25.63
N LEU A 226 -24.52 2.88 25.03
CA LEU A 226 -25.56 3.60 25.79
C LEU A 226 -26.28 2.72 26.83
N ARG A 227 -26.38 1.41 26.60
CA ARG A 227 -26.93 0.47 27.60
C ARG A 227 -25.99 0.24 28.77
N GLN A 228 -24.68 0.21 28.51
CA GLN A 228 -23.65 0.04 29.54
C GLN A 228 -23.42 1.31 30.37
N HIS A 229 -23.73 2.48 29.81
CA HIS A 229 -23.52 3.79 30.43
C HIS A 229 -24.85 4.55 30.69
N PRO A 230 -25.69 4.09 31.64
CA PRO A 230 -26.96 4.75 31.96
C PRO A 230 -26.79 6.19 32.45
N GLU A 231 -25.62 6.54 33.00
CA GLU A 231 -25.25 7.89 33.44
C GLU A 231 -25.33 8.92 32.30
N ILE A 232 -25.02 8.52 31.06
CA ILE A 232 -25.12 9.41 29.89
C ILE A 232 -26.57 9.79 29.64
N ARG A 233 -27.47 8.80 29.71
CA ARG A 233 -28.91 9.02 29.52
C ARG A 233 -29.48 9.89 30.64
N ALA A 234 -29.06 9.68 31.88
CA ALA A 234 -29.45 10.51 33.01
C ALA A 234 -28.98 11.97 32.82
N LEU A 235 -27.69 12.16 32.51
CA LEU A 235 -27.08 13.47 32.29
C LEU A 235 -27.81 14.26 31.18
N LEU A 236 -28.11 13.61 30.05
CA LEU A 236 -28.85 14.24 28.95
C LEU A 236 -30.30 14.55 29.33
N SER A 237 -30.94 13.70 30.13
CA SER A 237 -32.32 13.95 30.60
C SER A 237 -32.37 15.16 31.54
N ASP A 238 -31.43 15.26 32.48
CA ASP A 238 -31.34 16.39 33.41
C ASP A 238 -31.01 17.70 32.67
N PHE A 239 -30.16 17.62 31.64
CA PHE A 239 -29.88 18.75 30.76
C PHE A 239 -31.15 19.23 30.04
N LEU A 240 -31.87 18.31 29.40
CA LEU A 240 -33.13 18.62 28.70
C LEU A 240 -34.18 19.21 29.64
N LEU A 241 -34.32 18.66 30.85
CA LEU A 241 -35.21 19.19 31.87
C LEU A 241 -34.84 20.64 32.24
N SER A 242 -33.56 20.87 32.50
CA SER A 242 -33.03 22.20 32.85
C SER A 242 -33.21 23.21 31.72
N LEU A 243 -33.02 22.78 30.47
CA LEU A 243 -33.21 23.58 29.27
C LEU A 243 -34.69 23.97 29.09
N LEU A 244 -35.60 23.02 29.24
CA LEU A 244 -37.05 23.23 29.09
C LEU A 244 -37.64 24.10 30.21
N LEU A 245 -37.07 24.05 31.41
CA LEU A 245 -37.47 24.89 32.55
C LEU A 245 -37.00 26.34 32.39
N ARG A 246 -35.73 26.53 32.01
CA ARG A 246 -35.13 27.87 31.96
C ARG A 246 -35.39 28.61 30.66
N LYS A 247 -35.63 27.88 29.56
CA LYS A 247 -35.85 28.42 28.19
C LYS A 247 -34.93 29.60 27.86
N PRO A 248 -33.60 29.43 27.93
CA PRO A 248 -32.66 30.50 27.68
C PRO A 248 -32.69 30.93 26.21
N ASP A 249 -32.45 32.21 25.94
CA ASP A 249 -32.37 32.74 24.57
C ASP A 249 -31.17 32.16 23.78
N ASN A 250 -30.10 31.76 24.49
CA ASN A 250 -28.91 31.15 23.90
C ASN A 250 -28.67 29.73 24.46
N VAL A 251 -29.14 28.72 23.71
CA VAL A 251 -29.03 27.31 24.06
C VAL A 251 -27.57 26.82 24.09
N PHE A 252 -26.71 27.32 23.20
CA PHE A 252 -25.32 26.87 23.12
C PHE A 252 -24.48 27.35 24.31
N GLN A 253 -24.66 28.61 24.71
CA GLN A 253 -24.01 29.14 25.90
C GLN A 253 -24.48 28.39 27.16
N PHE A 254 -25.79 28.16 27.27
CA PHE A 254 -26.36 27.40 28.37
C PHE A 254 -25.82 25.96 28.44
N ALA A 255 -25.72 25.27 27.30
CA ALA A 255 -25.15 23.92 27.23
C ALA A 255 -23.68 23.91 27.70
N ARG A 256 -22.88 24.89 27.25
CA ARG A 256 -21.48 25.01 27.67
C ARG A 256 -21.37 25.16 29.19
N GLU A 257 -22.16 26.05 29.79
CA GLU A 257 -22.18 26.27 31.24
C GLU A 257 -22.68 25.04 32.01
N TYR A 258 -23.68 24.33 31.48
CA TYR A 258 -24.21 23.11 32.07
C TYR A 258 -23.19 21.96 32.07
N PHE A 259 -22.48 21.74 30.96
CA PHE A 259 -21.55 20.61 30.81
C PHE A 259 -20.14 20.88 31.35
N LEU A 260 -19.77 22.15 31.59
CA LEU A 260 -18.47 22.58 32.12
C LEU A 260 -17.99 21.79 33.37
N PRO A 261 -18.84 21.53 34.38
CA PRO A 261 -18.45 20.78 35.57
C PRO A 261 -18.08 19.31 35.33
N PHE A 262 -18.54 18.71 34.23
CA PHE A 262 -18.30 17.31 33.88
C PHE A 262 -17.03 17.10 33.06
N ALA A 263 -16.35 18.18 32.67
CA ALA A 263 -15.09 18.07 31.95
C ALA A 263 -14.00 17.44 32.85
N PRO A 264 -13.19 16.50 32.31
CA PRO A 264 -12.08 15.93 33.06
C PRO A 264 -11.12 17.04 33.49
N ARG A 265 -10.75 17.06 34.78
CA ARG A 265 -9.72 17.95 35.28
C ARG A 265 -8.40 17.55 34.61
N ARG A 266 -7.82 18.45 33.81
CA ARG A 266 -6.44 18.28 33.34
C ARG A 266 -5.55 18.24 34.59
N PHE A 267 -4.88 17.12 34.84
CA PHE A 267 -3.76 17.10 35.76
C PHE A 267 -2.62 17.92 35.14
N PRO A 268 -1.90 18.75 35.91
CA PRO A 268 -0.70 19.41 35.42
C PRO A 268 0.33 18.34 35.05
N GLU A 269 0.95 18.49 33.88
CA GLU A 269 2.15 17.75 33.47
C GLU A 269 3.33 17.98 34.43
#